data_AF-A0A382DWR9-F1
#
_entry.id   AF-A0A382DWR9-F1
#
_cell.length_a   1.000
_cell.length_b   1.000
_cell.length_c   1.000
_cell.angle_alpha   90.00
_cell.angle_beta   90.00
_cell.angle_gamma   90.00
#
_symmetry.space_group_name_H-M   'P 1'
#
loop_
_entity.id
_entity.type
_entity.pdbx_description
1 polymer ?
#
loop_
_entity_poly.entity_id
_entity_poly.type
_entity_poly.pdbx_seq_one_letter_code
_entity_poly.pdbx_strand_id
1 'polypeptide(L)'
;MTNRYTKRHSKIFGDIKSAPGAIPYITNLREWANKRVREYDLQRSKLPTIKTYKIQGSNNNIYTLTVRGNQKSCSCPGYQFRQKCKHAILWTPAYGRL
;
A
#
# COMPACT_ATOMS: atom_id res chain seq x y z
N MET A 1 34.63 7.50 20.81
CA MET A 1 33.31 7.27 20.19
C MET A 1 33.11 5.77 20.00
N THR A 2 32.40 5.08 20.89
CA THR A 2 32.17 3.62 20.76
C THR A 2 30.72 3.29 21.04
N ASN A 3 29.88 3.34 20.01
CA ASN A 3 28.50 2.89 20.09
C ASN A 3 28.46 1.39 19.73
N ARG A 4 28.63 0.51 20.73
CA ARG A 4 28.50 -0.94 20.54
C ARG A 4 27.01 -1.30 20.56
N TYR A 5 26.42 -1.38 19.37
CA TYR A 5 25.08 -1.94 19.17
C TYR A 5 25.11 -3.45 19.46
N THR A 6 24.61 -3.87 20.63
CA THR A 6 24.47 -5.30 20.94
C THR A 6 23.21 -5.86 20.27
N LYS A 7 23.42 -6.60 19.18
CA LYS A 7 22.41 -7.38 18.46
C LYS A 7 21.84 -8.45 19.40
N ARG A 8 20.68 -8.21 20.02
CA ARG A 8 19.97 -9.25 20.79
C ARG A 8 19.34 -10.23 19.79
N HIS A 9 19.87 -11.45 19.77
CA HIS A 9 19.24 -12.61 19.16
C HIS A 9 17.89 -12.88 19.83
N SER A 10 16.79 -12.41 19.22
CA SER A 10 15.46 -12.90 19.59
C SER A 10 15.19 -14.18 18.81
N LYS A 11 15.48 -15.34 19.42
CA LYS A 11 14.93 -16.62 18.96
C LYS A 11 13.40 -16.51 19.04
N ILE A 12 12.74 -16.36 17.90
CA ILE A 12 11.29 -16.46 17.79
C ILE A 12 10.96 -17.95 17.94
N PHE A 13 10.63 -18.35 19.18
CA PHE A 13 10.02 -19.66 19.43
C PHE A 13 8.57 -19.63 18.96
N GLY A 14 8.20 -20.66 18.22
CA GLY A 14 6.89 -20.83 17.59
C GLY A 14 5.72 -20.95 18.56
N ASP A 15 4.54 -20.75 17.99
CA ASP A 15 3.24 -21.23 18.44
C ASP A 15 2.85 -20.96 19.90
N ILE A 16 2.74 -19.68 20.26
CA ILE A 16 2.04 -19.27 21.48
C ILE A 16 0.52 -19.34 21.20
N LYS A 17 -0.06 -20.52 21.37
CA LYS A 17 -1.45 -20.61 21.86
C LYS A 17 -1.44 -19.99 23.25
N SER A 18 -2.23 -18.93 23.45
CA SER A 18 -2.21 -18.06 24.63
C SER A 18 -2.15 -18.85 25.93
N ALA A 19 -0.96 -18.96 26.51
CA ALA A 19 -0.70 -19.69 27.75
C ALA A 19 -1.16 -18.87 28.97
N PRO A 20 -1.59 -19.53 30.06
CA PRO A 20 -1.92 -18.85 31.31
C PRO A 20 -0.66 -18.16 31.85
N GLY A 21 -0.67 -16.83 31.87
CA GLY A 21 0.50 -15.99 32.20
C GLY A 21 0.82 -14.87 31.21
N ALA A 22 -0.01 -14.67 30.17
CA ALA A 22 0.14 -13.54 29.26
C ALA A 22 0.07 -12.19 30.03
N ILE A 23 1.14 -11.39 29.92
CA ILE A 23 1.21 -10.06 30.54
C ILE A 23 0.02 -9.23 30.04
N PRO A 24 -0.87 -8.71 30.91
CA PRO A 24 -2.12 -8.03 30.51
C PRO A 24 -1.93 -6.89 29.49
N TYR A 25 -0.79 -6.20 29.56
CA TYR A 25 -0.43 -5.17 28.58
C TYR A 25 -0.29 -5.73 27.15
N ILE A 26 0.38 -6.89 27.00
CA ILE A 26 0.62 -7.52 25.70
C ILE A 26 -0.69 -8.02 25.10
N THR A 27 -1.58 -8.58 25.92
CA THR A 27 -2.92 -9.03 25.47
C THR A 27 -3.75 -7.83 24.98
N ASN A 28 -3.75 -6.74 25.74
CA ASN A 28 -4.49 -5.52 25.37
C ASN A 28 -3.99 -4.92 24.04
N LEU A 29 -2.68 -4.87 23.81
CA LEU A 29 -2.12 -4.41 22.53
C LEU A 29 -2.53 -5.31 21.36
N ARG A 30 -2.50 -6.63 21.57
CA ARG A 30 -2.88 -7.60 20.54
C ARG A 30 -4.36 -7.48 20.18
N GLU A 31 -5.22 -7.35 21.18
CA GLU A 31 -6.65 -7.15 21.00
C GLU A 31 -6.95 -5.83 20.27
N TRP A 32 -6.28 -4.75 20.65
CA TRP A 32 -6.40 -3.46 19.96
C TRP A 32 -5.99 -3.56 18.48
N ALA A 33 -4.84 -4.19 18.19
CA ALA A 33 -4.36 -4.37 16.82
C ALA A 33 -5.35 -5.21 15.99
N ASN A 34 -5.83 -6.32 16.56
CA ASN A 34 -6.83 -7.17 15.90
C ASN A 34 -8.14 -6.43 15.64
N LYS A 35 -8.60 -5.60 16.59
CA LYS A 35 -9.80 -4.76 16.42
C LYS A 35 -9.63 -3.79 15.25
N ARG A 36 -8.49 -3.10 15.15
CA ARG A 36 -8.18 -2.18 14.04
C ARG A 36 -8.20 -2.89 12.68
N VAL A 37 -7.63 -4.09 12.59
CA VAL A 37 -7.65 -4.90 11.36
C VAL A 37 -9.08 -5.26 10.97
N ARG A 38 -9.91 -5.75 11.91
CA ARG A 38 -11.32 -6.07 11.64
C ARG A 38 -12.11 -4.87 11.16
N GLU A 39 -11.94 -3.71 11.81
CA GLU A 39 -12.60 -2.47 11.41
C GLU A 39 -12.20 -2.06 9.98
N TYR A 40 -10.92 -2.18 9.62
CA TYR A 40 -10.44 -1.92 8.26
C TYR A 40 -11.03 -2.90 7.24
N ASP A 41 -11.04 -4.20 7.53
CA ASP A 41 -11.55 -5.22 6.60
C ASP A 41 -13.05 -5.05 6.30
N LEU A 42 -13.84 -4.67 7.31
CA LEU A 42 -15.26 -4.32 7.13
C LEU A 42 -15.45 -3.11 6.22
N GLN A 43 -14.52 -2.16 6.24
CA GLN A 43 -14.55 -0.96 5.41
C GLN A 43 -13.88 -1.15 4.05
N ARG A 44 -13.07 -2.20 3.88
CA ARG A 44 -12.25 -2.44 2.68
C ARG A 44 -13.09 -2.54 1.41
N SER A 45 -14.28 -3.15 1.47
CA SER A 45 -15.21 -3.24 0.35
C SER A 45 -15.77 -1.89 -0.11
N LYS A 46 -15.77 -0.88 0.77
CA LYS A 46 -16.22 0.48 0.48
C LYS A 46 -15.12 1.35 -0.13
N LEU A 47 -13.86 0.92 -0.03
CA LEU A 47 -12.74 1.66 -0.58
C LEU A 47 -12.73 1.53 -2.11
N PRO A 48 -12.44 2.61 -2.85
CA PRO A 48 -12.37 2.55 -4.30
C PRO A 48 -11.26 1.59 -4.73
N THR A 49 -11.58 0.68 -5.63
CA THR A 49 -10.60 -0.26 -6.21
C THR A 49 -9.48 0.52 -6.88
N ILE A 50 -8.25 0.15 -6.54
CA ILE A 50 -7.04 0.71 -7.17
C ILE A 50 -6.65 -0.23 -8.31
N LYS A 51 -6.61 0.28 -9.53
CA LYS A 51 -6.13 -0.43 -10.72
C LYS A 51 -4.88 0.26 -11.26
N THR A 52 -3.88 -0.52 -11.64
CA THR A 52 -2.63 -0.03 -12.21
C THR A 52 -2.48 -0.53 -13.64
N TYR A 53 -2.06 0.36 -14.53
CA TYR A 53 -1.91 0.10 -15.95
C TYR A 53 -0.54 0.57 -16.43
N LYS A 54 0.12 -0.24 -17.27
CA LYS A 54 1.33 0.15 -17.98
C LYS A 54 0.94 0.86 -19.27
N ILE A 55 1.50 2.03 -19.52
CA ILE A 55 1.19 2.87 -20.67
C ILE A 55 2.46 3.35 -21.37
N GLN A 56 2.53 3.23 -22.69
CA GLN A 56 3.71 3.62 -23.47
C GLN A 56 3.72 5.12 -23.76
N GLY A 57 4.49 5.91 -23.04
CA GLY A 57 4.72 7.35 -23.26
C GLY A 57 5.59 7.71 -24.46
N SER A 58 6.10 8.95 -24.45
CA SER A 58 7.00 9.47 -25.48
C SER A 58 8.33 8.71 -25.49
N ASN A 59 8.91 8.54 -26.69
CA ASN A 59 10.16 7.79 -26.91
C ASN A 59 10.15 6.36 -26.34
N ASN A 60 9.04 5.63 -26.49
CA ASN A 60 8.89 4.24 -26.03
C ASN A 60 9.08 4.02 -24.51
N ASN A 61 9.05 5.09 -23.70
CA ASN A 61 9.12 4.96 -22.25
C ASN A 61 7.81 4.41 -21.69
N ILE A 62 7.87 3.43 -20.80
CA ILE A 62 6.67 2.87 -20.16
C ILE A 62 6.45 3.57 -18.82
N TYR A 63 5.27 4.18 -18.67
CA TYR A 63 4.82 4.81 -17.43
C TYR A 63 3.72 3.98 -16.77
N THR A 64 3.48 4.23 -15.49
CA THR A 64 2.41 3.58 -14.72
C THR A 64 1.28 4.58 -14.46
N LEU A 65 0.07 4.22 -14.88
CA LEU A 65 -1.15 4.94 -14.58
C LEU A 65 -1.91 4.19 -13.48
N THR A 66 -2.20 4.87 -12.38
CA THR A 66 -2.98 4.35 -11.27
C THR A 66 -4.35 5.02 -11.29
N VAL A 67 -5.40 4.21 -11.29
CA VAL A 67 -6.80 4.64 -11.25
C VAL A 67 -7.40 4.17 -9.94
N ARG A 68 -7.84 5.11 -9.10
CA ARG A 68 -8.49 4.86 -7.81
C ARG A 68 -9.89 5.48 -7.85
N GLY A 69 -10.89 4.69 -8.24
CA GLY A 69 -12.24 5.20 -8.49
C GLY A 69 -12.21 6.34 -9.52
N ASN A 70 -12.57 7.55 -9.11
CA ASN A 70 -12.58 8.74 -9.96
C ASN A 70 -11.23 9.47 -10.06
N GLN A 71 -10.24 9.09 -9.23
CA GLN A 71 -8.92 9.72 -9.25
C GLN A 71 -7.97 8.96 -10.18
N LYS A 72 -7.22 9.68 -10.99
CA LYS A 72 -6.19 9.14 -11.88
C LYS A 72 -4.85 9.80 -11.56
N SER A 73 -3.81 9.00 -11.40
CA SER A 73 -2.43 9.47 -11.22
C SER A 73 -1.48 8.76 -12.18
N CYS A 74 -0.50 9.49 -12.72
CA CYS A 74 0.44 8.97 -13.71
C CYS A 74 1.88 9.20 -13.25
N SER A 75 2.77 8.23 -13.49
CA SER A 75 4.19 8.37 -13.17
C SER A 75 5.00 9.16 -14.21
N CYS A 76 4.35 9.74 -15.23
CA CYS A 76 5.06 10.47 -16.28
C CYS A 76 5.53 11.85 -15.79
N PRO A 77 6.64 12.39 -16.33
CA PRO A 77 7.16 13.70 -15.95
C PRO A 77 6.10 14.81 -16.04
N GLY A 78 5.28 14.79 -17.10
CA GLY A 78 4.21 15.78 -17.28
C GLY A 78 3.20 15.82 -16.13
N TYR A 79 2.87 14.66 -15.55
CA TYR A 79 2.02 14.59 -14.37
C TYR A 79 2.76 15.00 -13.10
N GLN A 80 4.04 14.62 -12.94
CA GLN A 80 4.81 15.01 -11.76
C GLN A 80 5.00 16.53 -11.65
N PHE A 81 5.22 17.24 -12.77
CA PHE A 81 5.41 18.70 -12.76
C PHE A 81 4.11 19.50 -12.74
N ARG A 82 3.09 19.09 -13.49
CA ARG A 82 1.87 19.90 -13.71
C ARG A 82 0.61 19.29 -13.11
N GLN A 83 0.72 18.09 -12.54
CA GLN A 83 -0.41 17.25 -12.08
C GLN A 83 -1.45 16.97 -13.17
N LYS A 84 -1.10 17.22 -14.44
CA LYS A 84 -1.96 17.06 -15.62
C LYS A 84 -1.13 16.44 -16.73
N CYS A 85 -1.61 15.33 -17.28
CA CYS A 85 -0.98 14.69 -18.44
C CYS A 85 -2.03 14.13 -19.39
N LYS A 86 -1.68 14.05 -20.69
CA LYS A 86 -2.53 13.42 -21.70
C LYS A 86 -2.88 11.98 -21.33
N HIS A 87 -1.97 11.29 -20.64
CA HIS A 87 -2.14 9.91 -20.21
C HIS A 87 -3.21 9.71 -19.13
N ALA A 88 -3.48 10.71 -18.30
CA ALA A 88 -4.57 10.65 -17.32
C ALA A 88 -5.91 11.08 -17.97
N ILE A 89 -5.85 12.02 -18.91
CA ILE A 89 -7.03 12.62 -19.56
C ILE A 89 -7.62 11.67 -20.61
N LEU A 90 -6.81 11.19 -21.54
CA LEU A 90 -7.25 10.44 -22.73
C LEU A 90 -7.32 8.92 -22.49
N TRP A 91 -6.95 8.44 -21.30
CA TRP A 91 -6.96 7.01 -21.02
C TRP A 91 -8.39 6.52 -20.73
N THR A 92 -8.81 5.55 -21.53
CA THR A 92 -10.04 4.75 -21.36
C THR A 92 -9.68 3.27 -21.24
N PRO A 93 -10.39 2.51 -20.38
CA PRO A 93 -10.09 1.10 -20.13
C PRO A 93 -10.38 0.18 -21.34
N ALA A 94 -11.20 0.63 -22.31
CA ALA A 94 -11.61 -0.17 -23.46
C ALA A 94 -10.61 -0.14 -24.63
N TYR A 95 -9.86 0.95 -24.78
CA TYR A 95 -8.94 1.15 -25.89
C TYR A 95 -7.64 1.68 -25.29
N GLY A 96 -6.68 0.79 -25.04
CA GLY A 96 -5.36 1.19 -24.57
C GLY A 96 -4.75 2.21 -25.54
N ARG A 97 -4.73 3.48 -25.14
CA ARG A 97 -4.20 4.68 -25.84
C ARG A 97 -4.60 4.82 -27.32
N LEU A 98 -5.42 5.83 -27.63
CA LEU A 98 -5.41 6.51 -28.94
C LEU A 98 -4.10 7.31 -29.12
#